data_AF-A0A1F2X620-F1
#
_entry.id   AF-A0A1F2X620-F1
#
_cell.length_a   1.000
_cell.length_b   1.000
_cell.length_c   1.000
_cell.angle_alpha   90.00
_cell.angle_beta   90.00
_cell.angle_gamma   90.00
#
_symmetry.space_group_name_H-M   'P 1'
#
loop_
_entity.id
_entity.type
_entity.pdbx_description
1 polymer ?
#
loop_
_entity_poly.entity_id
_entity_poly.type
_entity_poly.pdbx_seq_one_letter_code
_entity_poly.pdbx_strand_id
1 'polypeptide(L)'
;MGAVPPVIAAFFHSPWAALIVVIAYFVIQQLESHILAPNIVGSSVGVHPLVVIFALLAGAQIGGILGMIASLPLLAMLKHTLAFYDFKFSRASWAGDDGVALIPARSAPPPPRRRKLRGKEAEKEAPTGTGKEAEEAGKET
;
A
#
# COMPACT_ATOMS: atom_id res chain seq x y z
N MET A 1 23.10 -20.46 4.67
CA MET A 1 24.42 -20.97 5.11
C MET A 1 25.36 -21.10 3.91
N GLY A 2 25.75 -19.97 3.31
CA GLY A 2 26.69 -19.94 2.16
C GLY A 2 28.16 -19.79 2.56
N ALA A 3 28.45 -19.60 3.85
CA ALA A 3 29.80 -19.35 4.37
C ALA A 3 30.71 -20.57 4.32
N VAL A 4 30.13 -21.76 4.37
CA VAL A 4 30.85 -23.01 4.65
C VAL A 4 31.89 -23.33 3.56
N PRO A 5 31.55 -23.33 2.25
CA PRO A 5 32.54 -23.57 1.20
C PRO A 5 33.71 -22.57 1.15
N PRO A 6 33.50 -21.23 1.18
CA PRO A 6 34.61 -20.28 1.08
C PRO A 6 35.50 -20.26 2.33
N VAL A 7 34.96 -20.49 3.53
CA VAL A 7 35.77 -20.58 4.76
C VAL A 7 36.67 -21.82 4.74
N ILE A 8 36.14 -22.96 4.31
CA ILE A 8 36.93 -24.20 4.14
C ILE A 8 38.05 -23.98 3.11
N ALA A 9 37.73 -23.37 1.97
CA ALA A 9 38.71 -23.08 0.92
C ALA A 9 39.84 -22.15 1.41
N ALA A 10 39.50 -21.11 2.18
CA ALA A 10 40.49 -20.17 2.73
C ALA A 10 41.39 -20.82 3.79
N PHE A 11 40.88 -21.77 4.55
CA PHE A 11 41.63 -22.49 5.58
C PHE A 11 42.77 -23.33 5.00
N PHE A 12 42.57 -23.95 3.83
CA PHE A 12 43.63 -24.69 3.13
C PHE A 12 44.76 -23.79 2.61
N HIS A 13 44.51 -22.49 2.43
CA HIS A 13 45.54 -21.53 2.02
C HIS A 13 46.34 -21.02 3.22
N SER A 14 45.66 -20.58 4.28
CA SER A 14 46.28 -20.10 5.51
C SER A 14 45.22 -19.87 6.60
N PRO A 15 45.53 -20.14 7.89
CA PRO A 15 44.65 -19.77 9.00
C PRO A 15 44.33 -18.27 9.05
N TRP A 16 45.26 -17.43 8.62
CA TRP A 16 45.07 -15.98 8.57
C TRP A 16 44.09 -15.56 7.47
N ALA A 17 44.15 -16.22 6.30
CA ALA A 17 43.22 -16.00 5.21
C ALA A 17 41.79 -16.43 5.60
N ALA A 18 41.65 -17.55 6.31
CA ALA A 18 40.36 -18.01 6.84
C ALA A 18 39.73 -17.00 7.79
N LEU A 19 40.51 -16.40 8.70
CA LEU A 19 40.02 -15.39 9.63
C LEU A 19 39.44 -14.16 8.89
N ILE A 20 40.15 -13.67 7.88
CA ILE A 20 39.71 -12.53 7.06
C ILE A 20 38.40 -12.86 6.33
N VAL A 21 38.31 -14.06 5.74
CA VAL A 21 37.11 -14.51 5.02
C VAL A 21 35.92 -14.65 5.97
N VAL A 22 36.10 -15.19 7.18
CA VAL A 22 35.04 -15.27 8.19
C VAL A 22 34.51 -13.89 8.57
N ILE A 23 35.42 -12.92 8.82
CA ILE A 23 35.02 -11.56 9.18
C ILE A 23 34.30 -10.88 8.02
N ALA A 24 34.84 -10.97 6.80
CA ALA A 24 34.21 -10.39 5.61
C ALA A 24 32.83 -11.00 5.36
N TYR A 25 32.70 -12.32 5.47
CA TYR A 25 31.44 -13.03 5.31
C TYR A 25 30.44 -12.65 6.39
N PHE A 26 30.87 -12.50 7.65
CA PHE A 26 30.02 -12.03 8.74
C PHE A 26 29.44 -10.64 8.43
N VAL A 27 30.26 -9.70 7.94
CA VAL A 27 29.80 -8.37 7.54
C VAL A 27 28.78 -8.44 6.40
N ILE A 28 29.01 -9.28 5.40
CA ILE A 28 28.08 -9.50 4.28
C ILE A 28 26.74 -10.05 4.79
N GLN A 29 26.78 -11.08 5.66
CA GLN A 29 25.56 -11.66 6.22
C GLN A 29 24.76 -10.67 7.06
N GLN A 30 25.45 -9.81 7.82
CA GLN A 30 24.78 -8.75 8.58
C GLN A 30 24.07 -7.78 7.64
N LEU A 31 24.71 -7.37 6.55
CA LEU A 31 24.13 -6.49 5.53
C LEU A 31 22.92 -7.13 4.85
N GLU A 32 23.05 -8.41 4.49
CA GLU A 32 21.96 -9.18 3.88
C GLU A 32 20.76 -9.25 4.81
N SER A 33 20.99 -9.60 6.08
CA SER A 33 19.94 -9.81 7.07
C SER A 33 19.24 -8.51 7.49
N HIS A 34 19.96 -7.39 7.55
CA HIS A 34 19.43 -6.11 8.05
C HIS A 34 18.91 -5.18 6.95
N ILE A 35 19.36 -5.31 5.70
CA ILE A 35 19.02 -4.37 4.63
C ILE A 35 18.38 -5.08 3.44
N LEU A 36 19.03 -6.12 2.92
CA LEU A 36 18.53 -6.78 1.72
C LEU A 36 17.24 -7.55 2.03
N ALA A 37 17.24 -8.34 3.10
CA ALA A 37 16.06 -9.09 3.51
C ALA A 37 14.83 -8.17 3.67
N PRO A 38 14.81 -7.12 4.52
CA PRO A 38 13.62 -6.28 4.67
C PRO A 38 13.22 -5.52 3.40
N ASN A 39 14.18 -5.10 2.56
CA ASN A 39 13.87 -4.44 1.29
C ASN A 39 13.25 -5.40 0.26
N ILE A 40 13.63 -6.68 0.29
CA ILE A 40 13.11 -7.70 -0.63
C ILE A 40 11.75 -8.21 -0.15
N VAL A 41 11.60 -8.50 1.15
CA VAL A 41 10.33 -9.04 1.71
C VAL A 41 9.35 -7.98 2.20
N GLY A 42 9.63 -6.69 1.97
CA GLY A 42 8.64 -5.63 1.86
C GLY A 42 7.52 -5.65 2.91
N SER A 43 7.84 -5.26 4.14
CA SER A 43 6.93 -5.02 5.26
C SER A 43 6.15 -6.22 5.82
N SER A 44 6.23 -6.34 7.14
CA SER A 44 5.79 -7.44 8.00
C SER A 44 4.40 -7.98 7.67
N VAL A 45 4.26 -9.30 7.83
CA VAL A 45 2.98 -10.02 7.82
C VAL A 45 2.05 -9.30 8.82
N GLY A 46 1.14 -8.46 8.34
CA GLY A 46 0.27 -7.61 9.17
C GLY A 46 -0.78 -8.39 9.99
N VAL A 47 -0.32 -9.37 10.77
CA VAL A 47 -1.13 -10.16 11.69
C VAL A 47 -1.07 -9.50 13.05
N HIS A 48 -2.23 -9.30 13.65
CA HIS A 48 -2.28 -8.81 15.02
C HIS A 48 -1.64 -9.83 15.98
N PRO A 49 -0.72 -9.45 16.89
CA PRO A 49 -0.01 -10.39 17.78
C PRO A 49 -0.93 -11.31 18.58
N LEU A 50 -2.09 -10.82 19.04
CA LEU A 50 -3.11 -11.64 19.71
C LEU A 50 -3.56 -12.85 18.88
N VAL A 51 -3.73 -12.69 17.57
CA VAL A 51 -4.22 -13.79 16.71
C VAL A 51 -3.19 -14.93 16.65
N VAL A 52 -1.89 -14.59 16.68
CA VAL A 52 -0.81 -15.57 16.74
C VAL A 52 -0.86 -16.34 18.05
N ILE A 53 -1.05 -15.65 19.18
CA ILE A 53 -1.15 -16.28 20.50
C ILE A 53 -2.36 -17.24 20.54
N PHE A 54 -3.53 -16.80 20.07
CA PHE A 54 -4.72 -17.66 20.04
C PHE A 54 -4.55 -18.88 19.13
N ALA A 55 -3.92 -18.71 17.95
CA ALA A 55 -3.63 -19.83 17.06
C ALA A 55 -2.64 -20.82 17.69
N LEU A 56 -1.62 -20.34 18.38
CA LEU A 56 -0.68 -21.19 19.11
C LEU A 56 -1.36 -21.97 20.23
N LEU A 57 -2.21 -21.31 21.03
CA LEU A 57 -2.98 -21.96 22.10
C LEU A 57 -3.95 -23.01 21.55
N ALA A 58 -4.65 -22.70 20.45
CA ALA A 58 -5.52 -23.66 19.78
C ALA A 58 -4.72 -24.87 19.25
N GLY A 59 -3.57 -24.64 18.62
CA GLY A 59 -2.68 -25.71 18.17
C GLY A 59 -2.11 -26.53 19.32
N ALA A 60 -1.72 -25.88 20.42
CA ALA A 60 -1.27 -26.53 21.64
C ALA A 60 -2.32 -27.51 22.18
N GLN A 61 -3.59 -27.12 22.13
CA GLN A 61 -4.66 -27.97 22.65
C GLN A 61 -5.03 -29.13 21.72
N ILE A 62 -4.92 -28.96 20.41
CA ILE A 62 -5.25 -30.00 19.42
C ILE A 62 -4.13 -31.04 19.29
N GLY A 63 -2.87 -30.59 19.29
CA GLY A 63 -1.71 -31.43 18.95
C GLY A 63 -0.47 -31.19 19.80
N GLY A 64 -0.60 -30.52 20.95
CA GLY A 64 0.53 -30.19 21.82
C GLY A 64 1.59 -29.36 21.11
N ILE A 65 2.86 -29.72 21.31
CA ILE A 65 4.00 -29.02 20.70
C ILE A 65 3.96 -29.07 19.17
N LEU A 66 3.56 -30.22 18.58
CA LEU A 66 3.46 -30.34 17.13
C LEU A 66 2.37 -29.43 16.57
N GLY A 67 1.23 -29.32 17.27
CA GLY A 67 0.16 -28.40 16.90
C GLY A 67 0.59 -26.94 16.97
N MET A 68 1.40 -26.55 17.97
CA MET A 68 1.96 -25.19 18.05
C MET A 68 2.87 -24.86 16.85
N ILE A 69 3.75 -25.79 16.45
CA ILE A 69 4.64 -25.59 15.29
C ILE A 69 3.82 -25.44 14.01
N ALA A 70 2.79 -26.26 13.84
CA ALA A 70 1.89 -26.21 12.69
C ALA A 70 0.97 -24.96 12.67
N SER A 71 0.66 -24.37 13.83
CA SER A 71 -0.21 -23.19 13.91
C SER A 71 0.31 -21.98 13.17
N LEU A 72 1.63 -21.72 13.19
CA LEU A 72 2.24 -20.58 12.49
C LEU A 72 2.01 -20.62 10.96
N PRO A 73 2.40 -21.68 10.24
CA PRO A 73 2.14 -21.77 8.80
C PRO A 73 0.65 -21.80 8.47
N LEU A 74 -0.18 -22.50 9.25
CA LEU A 74 -1.63 -22.52 9.04
C LEU A 74 -2.26 -21.14 9.19
N LEU A 75 -1.87 -20.39 10.23
CA LEU A 75 -2.34 -19.02 10.44
C LEU A 75 -1.92 -18.11 9.30
N ALA A 76 -0.69 -18.25 8.79
CA ALA A 76 -0.21 -17.49 7.64
C ALA A 76 -1.06 -17.77 6.38
N MET A 77 -1.36 -19.05 6.10
CA MET A 77 -2.21 -19.46 4.99
C MET A 77 -3.65 -18.94 5.12
N LEU A 78 -4.22 -19.02 6.32
CA LEU A 78 -5.57 -18.53 6.60
C LEU A 78 -5.65 -17.01 6.39
N LYS A 79 -4.70 -16.26 6.95
CA LYS A 79 -4.63 -14.80 6.78
C LYS A 79 -4.48 -14.41 5.31
N HIS A 80 -3.62 -15.11 4.57
CA HIS A 80 -3.41 -14.83 3.15
C HIS A 80 -4.68 -15.10 2.33
N THR A 81 -5.36 -16.22 2.63
CA THR A 81 -6.64 -16.57 2.01
C THR A 81 -7.71 -15.53 2.30
N LEU A 82 -7.90 -15.14 3.57
CA LEU A 82 -8.89 -14.12 3.95
C LEU A 82 -8.61 -12.76 3.29
N ALA A 83 -7.35 -12.32 3.30
CA ALA A 83 -6.94 -11.08 2.62
C ALA A 83 -7.21 -11.12 1.11
N PHE A 84 -7.06 -12.29 0.48
CA PHE A 84 -7.40 -12.48 -0.93
C PHE A 84 -8.90 -12.37 -1.20
N TYR A 85 -9.75 -12.94 -0.34
CA TYR A 85 -11.21 -12.81 -0.47
C TYR A 85 -11.69 -11.38 -0.25
N ASP A 86 -11.18 -10.67 0.76
CA ASP A 86 -11.50 -9.25 1.01
C ASP A 86 -11.10 -8.37 -0.17
N PHE A 87 -9.92 -8.62 -0.77
CA PHE A 87 -9.47 -7.92 -1.97
C PHE A 87 -10.42 -8.13 -3.15
N LYS A 88 -10.96 -9.35 -3.31
CA LYS A 88 -11.90 -9.67 -4.39
C LYS A 88 -13.27 -9.00 -4.20
N PHE A 89 -13.72 -8.86 -2.96
CA PHE A 89 -15.05 -8.28 -2.67
C PHE A 89 -15.04 -6.74 -2.59
N SER A 90 -13.99 -6.15 -2.01
CA SER A 90 -13.94 -4.69 -1.76
C SER A 90 -13.58 -3.83 -2.98
N ARG A 91 -13.28 -4.42 -4.15
CA ARG A 91 -13.10 -3.69 -5.42
C ARG A 91 -14.25 -3.88 -6.42
N ALA A 92 -15.30 -4.61 -6.07
CA ALA A 92 -16.46 -4.79 -6.94
C ALA A 92 -17.45 -3.61 -6.92
N SER A 93 -17.31 -2.64 -5.99
CA SER A 93 -18.19 -1.47 -5.93
C SER A 93 -17.75 -0.29 -6.79
N TRP A 94 -16.65 -0.42 -7.54
CA TRP A 94 -16.21 0.60 -8.52
C TRP A 94 -16.41 0.14 -9.97
N ALA A 95 -17.35 -0.78 -10.20
CA ALA A 95 -17.67 -1.29 -11.52
C ALA A 95 -19.17 -1.13 -11.82
N GLY A 96 -19.68 0.10 -11.73
CA GLY A 96 -20.92 0.47 -12.42
C GLY A 96 -21.91 1.31 -11.62
N ASP A 97 -21.69 2.62 -11.55
CA ASP A 97 -22.80 3.58 -11.58
C ASP A 97 -22.53 4.82 -12.46
N ASP A 98 -21.43 4.81 -13.20
CA ASP A 98 -21.00 5.84 -14.15
C ASP A 98 -20.36 5.14 -15.34
N GLY A 99 -21.10 4.99 -16.45
CA GLY A 99 -20.77 4.12 -17.60
C GLY A 99 -19.50 4.45 -18.41
N VAL A 100 -18.34 4.64 -17.77
CA VAL A 100 -17.09 5.11 -18.41
C VAL A 100 -15.80 4.43 -17.88
N ALA A 101 -15.84 3.43 -16.99
CA ALA A 101 -14.64 3.07 -16.21
C ALA A 101 -14.06 1.64 -16.39
N LEU A 102 -14.03 1.06 -17.60
CA LEU A 102 -13.41 -0.26 -17.84
C LEU A 102 -11.96 -0.24 -18.36
N ILE A 103 -11.29 0.92 -18.37
CA ILE A 103 -9.84 1.00 -18.62
C ILE A 103 -9.22 1.88 -17.53
N PRO A 104 -8.32 1.34 -16.66
CA PRO A 104 -7.61 2.18 -15.72
C PRO A 104 -6.75 3.17 -16.51
N ALA A 105 -7.06 4.45 -16.34
CA ALA A 105 -6.38 5.62 -16.89
C ALA A 105 -4.94 5.76 -16.35
N ARG A 106 -4.10 4.72 -16.49
CA ARG A 106 -2.64 4.85 -16.42
C ARG A 106 -2.03 5.33 -17.75
N SER A 107 -2.83 5.46 -18.80
CA SER A 107 -2.43 5.94 -20.13
C SER A 107 -3.31 7.05 -20.71
N ALA A 108 -4.35 7.52 -20.00
CA ALA A 108 -5.14 8.65 -20.49
C ALA A 108 -4.47 9.97 -20.07
N PRO A 109 -4.07 10.84 -21.01
CA PRO A 109 -3.56 12.17 -20.67
C PRO A 109 -4.62 12.96 -19.89
N PRO A 110 -4.22 13.82 -18.93
CA PRO A 110 -5.16 14.54 -18.10
C PRO A 110 -6.12 15.38 -18.97
N PRO A 111 -7.42 15.45 -18.61
CA PRO A 111 -8.41 16.13 -19.42
C PRO A 111 -8.03 17.62 -19.58
N PRO A 112 -8.24 18.21 -20.78
CA PRO A 112 -7.89 19.60 -21.02
C PRO A 112 -8.66 20.48 -20.05
N ARG A 113 -7.90 21.26 -19.27
CA ARG A 113 -8.41 22.18 -18.24
C ARG A 113 -9.45 23.10 -18.89
N ARG A 114 -10.74 22.84 -18.63
CA ARG A 114 -11.85 23.64 -19.16
C ARG A 114 -11.75 25.03 -18.56
N ARG A 115 -10.95 25.91 -19.19
CA ARG A 115 -10.84 27.33 -18.91
C ARG A 115 -12.19 27.93 -19.24
N LYS A 116 -13.06 27.89 -18.23
CA LYS A 116 -14.31 28.61 -18.08
C LYS A 116 -14.56 29.56 -19.26
N LEU A 117 -15.39 29.11 -20.20
CA LEU A 117 -16.22 30.00 -21.02
C LEU A 117 -17.32 30.64 -20.14
N ARG A 118 -16.99 30.92 -18.89
CA ARG A 118 -17.77 31.70 -17.92
C ARG A 118 -17.45 33.17 -18.18
N GLY A 119 -17.85 33.61 -19.37
CA GLY A 119 -17.63 34.98 -19.83
C GLY A 119 -18.54 35.39 -20.97
N LYS A 120 -19.47 34.54 -21.42
CA LYS A 120 -20.43 34.92 -22.47
C LYS A 120 -21.90 34.66 -22.16
N GLU A 121 -22.22 33.88 -21.12
CA GLU A 121 -23.61 33.62 -20.73
C GLU A 121 -24.11 34.57 -19.64
N ALA A 122 -23.23 35.25 -18.90
CA ALA A 122 -23.62 36.16 -17.82
C ALA A 122 -23.99 37.59 -18.28
N GLU A 123 -23.94 37.91 -19.58
CA GLU A 123 -24.21 39.27 -20.09
C GLU A 123 -25.52 39.40 -20.88
N LYS A 124 -26.21 38.29 -21.19
CA LYS A 124 -27.46 38.35 -21.98
C LYS A 124 -28.75 38.12 -21.19
N GLU A 125 -28.67 37.84 -19.90
CA GLU A 125 -29.84 37.59 -19.05
C GLU A 125 -29.99 38.62 -17.92
N ALA A 126 -30.15 39.88 -18.29
CA ALA A 126 -30.67 40.90 -17.37
C ALA A 126 -31.92 41.57 -17.99
N PRO A 127 -33.14 41.14 -17.60
CA PRO A 127 -34.33 41.96 -17.73
C PRO A 127 -34.82 42.33 -16.33
N THR A 128 -34.59 43.56 -15.88
CA THR A 128 -35.37 44.12 -14.76
C THR A 128 -35.47 45.63 -14.91
N GLY A 129 -36.47 46.06 -15.68
CA GLY A 129 -37.05 47.38 -15.49
C GLY A 129 -37.81 47.39 -14.16
N THR A 130 -37.45 48.29 -13.27
CA THR A 130 -38.32 48.85 -12.20
C THR A 130 -37.52 49.92 -11.44
N GLY A 131 -37.19 51.01 -12.16
CA GLY A 131 -36.94 52.30 -11.54
C GLY A 131 -38.28 52.89 -11.14
N LYS A 132 -38.66 52.68 -9.89
CA LYS A 132 -39.65 53.45 -9.17
C LYS A 132 -39.27 54.94 -9.18
N GLU A 133 -40.29 55.78 -9.02
CA GLU A 133 -40.20 57.03 -8.27
C GLU A 133 -39.27 58.10 -8.89
N ALA A 134 -39.70 58.67 -10.02
CA ALA A 134 -39.76 60.13 -10.11
C ALA A 134 -41.12 60.51 -9.51
N GLU A 135 -41.25 60.57 -8.18
CA GLU A 135 -40.96 61.79 -7.40
C GLU A 135 -41.62 63.00 -8.08
N GLU A 136 -42.95 63.03 -7.91
CA GLU A 136 -43.74 64.24 -8.01
C GLU A 136 -43.07 65.39 -7.26
N ALA A 137 -43.13 66.57 -7.87
CA ALA A 137 -43.36 67.85 -7.21
C ALA A 137 -42.41 68.26 -6.07
N GLY A 138 -41.48 69.18 -6.38
CA GLY A 138 -40.79 69.90 -5.31
C GLY A 138 -39.72 70.90 -5.75
N LYS A 139 -40.15 71.99 -6.41
CA LYS A 139 -39.53 73.34 -6.55
C LYS A 139 -39.95 73.89 -7.91
N GLU A 140 -41.05 74.62 -8.07
CA GLU A 140 -41.27 75.97 -7.52
C GLU A 140 -39.97 76.78 -7.42
N THR A 141 -39.57 77.35 -8.55
CA THR A 141 -39.19 78.77 -8.76
C THR A 141 -38.86 78.98 -10.24
#